data_AF-A0A1F5E8W4-F1
#
_entry.id   AF-A0A1F5E8W4-F1
#
_cell.length_a   1.000
_cell.length_b   1.000
_cell.length_c   1.000
_cell.angle_alpha   90.00
_cell.angle_beta   90.00
_cell.angle_gamma   90.00
#
_symmetry.space_group_name_H-M   'P 1'
#
loop_
_entity.id
_entity.type
_entity.pdbx_description
1 polymer ?
#
loop_
_entity_poly.entity_id
_entity_poly.type
_entity_poly.pdbx_seq_one_letter_code
_entity_poly.pdbx_strand_id
1 'polypeptide(L)' 'MIFLLIIYFIFLIFFAVYSIVGIYHLWRFGYVGDLTKPFIFAYILISVIIVVITLIFILTRQWPIGLSI' A
#
# COMPACT_ATOMS: atom_id res chain seq x y z
N MET A 1 4.87 -11.76 17.40
CA MET A 1 3.89 -11.25 16.41
C MET A 1 3.89 -9.73 16.29
N ILE A 2 3.93 -8.98 17.40
CA ILE A 2 4.01 -7.50 17.38
C ILE A 2 5.17 -6.97 16.53
N PHE A 3 6.34 -7.60 16.59
CA PHE A 3 7.50 -7.22 15.76
C PHE A 3 7.20 -7.28 14.25
N LEU A 4 6.51 -8.33 13.78
CA LEU A 4 6.12 -8.46 12.36
C LEU A 4 5.11 -7.39 11.95
N LEU A 5 4.18 -7.01 12.84
CA LEU A 5 3.25 -5.90 12.61
C LEU A 5 3.98 -4.57 12.44
N ILE A 6 4.97 -4.28 13.30
CA ILE A 6 5.77 -3.06 13.20
C ILE A 6 6.51 -3.01 11.86
N ILE A 7 7.17 -4.11 11.47
CA ILE A 7 7.83 -4.19 10.16
C ILE A 7 6.83 -3.96 9.02
N TYR A 8 5.64 -4.55 9.12
CA TYR A 8 4.60 -4.38 8.11
C TYR A 8 4.11 -2.93 8.00
N PHE A 9 3.95 -2.23 9.12
CA PHE A 9 3.63 -0.80 9.10
C PHE A 9 4.73 0.05 8.45
N ILE A 10 6.00 -0.24 8.74
CA ILE A 10 7.13 0.42 8.10
C ILE A 10 7.09 0.16 6.58
N PHE A 11 6.86 -1.08 6.17
CA PHE A 11 6.67 -1.45 4.78
C PHE A 11 5.54 -0.65 4.11
N LEU A 12 4.37 -0.50 4.75
CA LEU A 12 3.25 0.28 4.22
C LEU A 12 3.63 1.75 3.97
N ILE A 13 4.42 2.35 4.86
CA ILE A 13 4.91 3.73 4.69
C ILE A 13 5.83 3.82 3.46
N PHE A 14 6.82 2.92 3.36
CA PHE A 14 7.73 2.90 2.20
C PHE A 14 6.97 2.63 0.90
N PHE A 15 6.01 1.70 0.91
CA PHE A 15 5.14 1.41 -0.22
C PHE A 15 4.34 2.63 -0.65
N ALA A 16 3.75 3.38 0.30
CA ALA A 16 3.00 4.59 0.01
C ALA A 16 3.89 5.66 -0.64
N VAL A 17 5.08 5.93 -0.07
CA VAL A 17 6.03 6.90 -0.62
C VAL A 17 6.49 6.49 -2.02
N TYR A 18 6.88 5.23 -2.21
CA TYR A 18 7.30 4.70 -3.51
C TYR A 18 6.18 4.82 -4.56
N SER A 19 4.96 4.45 -4.19
CA SER A 19 3.78 4.55 -5.05
C SER A 19 3.51 5.99 -5.47
N ILE A 20 3.54 6.95 -4.52
CA ILE A 20 3.32 8.37 -4.82
C ILE A 20 4.36 8.89 -5.81
N VAL A 21 5.65 8.56 -5.61
CA VAL A 21 6.73 8.97 -6.53
C VAL A 21 6.53 8.35 -7.91
N GLY A 22 6.21 7.06 -7.99
CA GLY A 22 5.94 6.37 -9.25
C GLY A 22 4.75 6.95 -10.01
N ILE A 23 3.65 7.22 -9.30
CA ILE A 23 2.46 7.87 -9.85
C ILE A 23 2.79 9.26 -10.36
N TYR A 24 3.52 10.07 -9.59
CA TYR A 24 3.95 11.40 -10.01
C TYR A 24 4.79 11.35 -11.28
N HIS A 25 5.75 10.42 -11.35
CA HIS A 25 6.61 10.24 -12.51
C HIS A 25 5.78 9.83 -13.74
N LEU A 26 4.92 8.83 -13.61
CA LEU A 26 4.05 8.38 -14.71
C LEU A 26 3.03 9.43 -15.14
N TRP A 27 2.54 10.25 -14.21
CA TRP A 27 1.63 11.35 -14.53
C TRP A 27 2.34 12.49 -15.27
N ARG A 28 3.61 12.78 -14.90
CA ARG A 28 4.41 13.84 -15.50
C ARG A 28 5.03 13.46 -16.84
N PHE A 29 5.51 12.23 -16.97
CA PHE A 29 6.28 11.75 -18.12
C PHE A 29 5.53 10.72 -18.98
N GLY A 30 4.34 10.28 -18.56
CA GLY A 30 3.52 9.36 -19.33
C GLY A 30 3.02 9.98 -20.64
N TYR A 31 2.96 9.16 -21.68
CA TYR A 31 2.48 9.58 -22.99
C TYR A 31 0.99 9.96 -22.93
N VAL A 32 0.67 11.13 -23.47
CA VAL A 32 -0.71 11.61 -23.57
C VAL A 32 -1.46 10.79 -24.61
N GLY A 33 -2.49 10.06 -24.18
CA GLY A 33 -3.34 9.26 -25.07
C GLY A 33 -3.10 7.75 -25.01
N ASP A 34 -2.12 7.29 -24.25
CA ASP A 34 -1.88 5.87 -24.02
C ASP A 34 -2.65 5.34 -22.79
N LEU A 35 -2.77 4.01 -22.69
CA LEU A 35 -3.39 3.27 -21.57
C LEU A 35 -2.74 3.54 -20.21
N THR A 36 -1.59 4.23 -20.19
CA THR A 36 -0.88 4.64 -18.99
C THR A 36 -1.80 5.35 -17.97
N LYS A 37 -2.67 6.28 -18.39
CA LYS A 37 -3.56 7.01 -17.46
C LYS A 37 -4.64 6.11 -16.80
N PRO A 38 -5.40 5.30 -17.56
CA PRO A 38 -6.30 4.29 -16.98
C PRO A 38 -5.60 3.34 -16.01
N PHE A 39 -4.39 2.88 -16.35
CA PHE A 39 -3.63 1.95 -15.50
C PHE A 39 -3.15 2.59 -14.20
N ILE A 40 -2.71 3.86 -14.23
CA ILE A 40 -2.40 4.61 -13.01
C ILE A 40 -3.63 4.67 -12.09
N PHE A 41 -4.81 4.96 -12.65
CA PHE A 41 -6.04 5.04 -11.86
C PHE A 41 -6.42 3.68 -11.25
N ALA A 42 -6.38 2.61 -12.05
CA ALA A 42 -6.65 1.26 -11.57
C ALA A 42 -5.67 0.82 -10.47
N TYR A 43 -4.38 1.12 -10.66
CA TYR A 43 -3.34 0.85 -9.68
C TYR A 43 -3.59 1.57 -8.35
N ILE A 44 -3.90 2.88 -8.40
CA ILE A 44 -4.22 3.67 -7.21
C ILE A 44 -5.42 3.07 -6.48
N LEU A 45 -6.50 2.79 -7.21
CA LEU A 45 -7.74 2.26 -6.65
C LEU A 45 -7.50 0.93 -5.94
N ILE A 46 -6.86 -0.03 -6.62
CA ILE A 46 -6.55 -1.35 -6.08
C ILE A 46 -5.62 -1.23 -4.86
N SER A 47 -4.58 -0.39 -4.94
CA SER A 47 -3.63 -0.20 -3.84
C SER A 47 -4.33 0.37 -2.60
N VAL A 48 -5.19 1.38 -2.76
CA VAL A 48 -5.97 1.95 -1.65
C VAL A 48 -6.89 0.89 -1.03
N ILE A 49 -7.60 0.11 -1.85
CA ILE A 49 -8.47 -0.97 -1.35
C ILE A 49 -7.66 -1.98 -0.52
N ILE A 50 -6.51 -2.44 -1.02
CA ILE A 50 -5.65 -3.40 -0.31
C ILE A 50 -5.17 -2.82 1.02
N VAL A 51 -4.68 -1.58 1.02
CA VAL A 51 -4.20 -0.92 2.24
C VAL A 51 -5.33 -0.77 3.26
N VAL A 52 -6.51 -0.30 2.83
CA VAL A 52 -7.67 -0.12 3.71
C VAL A 52 -8.13 -1.45 4.31
N ILE A 53 -8.33 -2.48 3.48
CA ILE A 53 -8.73 -3.82 3.96
C ILE A 53 -7.70 -4.36 4.94
N THR A 54 -6.42 -4.17 4.66
CA THR A 54 -5.36 -4.66 5.54
C THR A 54 -5.34 -3.91 6.87
N LEU A 55 -5.51 -2.59 6.86
CA LEU A 55 -5.60 -1.79 8.09
C LEU A 55 -6.81 -2.21 8.93
N ILE A 56 -7.98 -2.40 8.30
CA ILE A 56 -9.17 -2.91 8.99
C ILE A 56 -8.88 -4.26 9.64
N PHE A 57 -8.27 -5.19 8.90
CA PHE A 57 -7.90 -6.50 9.43
C PHE A 57 -6.94 -6.39 10.63
N ILE A 58 -5.94 -5.52 10.53
CA ILE A 58 -4.96 -5.31 11.60
C ILE A 58 -5.62 -4.70 12.85
N LEU A 59 -6.51 -3.72 12.69
CA LEU A 59 -7.12 -3.00 13.80
C LEU A 59 -8.24 -3.78 14.48
N THR A 60 -8.91 -4.68 13.76
CA THR A 60 -10.05 -5.46 14.28
C THR A 60 -9.64 -6.82 14.86
N ARG A 61 -8.48 -7.35 14.48
CA ARG A 61 -8.00 -8.63 14.97
C ARG A 61 -7.26 -8.45 16.30
N GLN A 62 -7.56 -9.31 17.29
CA GLN A 62 -6.75 -9.40 18.50
C GLN A 62 -5.44 -10.11 18.23
N TRP A 63 -4.33 -9.48 18.61
CA TRP A 63 -2.99 -10.00 18.39
C TRP A 63 -2.43 -10.61 19.67
N PRO A 64 -1.95 -11.86 19.64
CA PRO A 64 -1.32 -12.47 20.80
C PRO A 64 -0.04 -11.71 21.15
N ILE A 65 0.05 -11.26 22.40
CA ILE A 65 1.18 -10.49 22.95
C ILE A 65 2.33 -11.45 23.34
N GLY A 66 2.03 -12.74 23.53
CA GLY A 66 3.01 -13.77 23.89
C GLY A 66 3.78 -14.36 22.70
N LEU A 67 5.07 -14.64 22.91
CA LEU A 67 5.86 -15.55 22.08
C LEU A 67 5.53 -16.98 22.50
N SER A 68 4.43 -17.54 22.02
CA SER A 68 4.30 -19.00 21.95
C SER A 68 4.94 -19.42 20.63
N ILE A 69 6.24 -19.69 20.67
CA ILE A 69 6.90 -20.56 19.67
C ILE A 69 6.45 -21.98 19.96
#